data_AF-A0A257CPU3-F1
#
_entry.id   AF-A0A257CPU3-F1
#
_cell.length_a   1.000
_cell.length_b   1.000
_cell.length_c   1.000
_cell.angle_alpha   90.00
_cell.angle_beta   90.00
_cell.angle_gamma   90.00
#
_symmetry.space_group_name_H-M   'P 1'
#
loop_
_entity.id
_entity.type
_entity.pdbx_description
1 polymer ?
#
loop_
_entity_poly.entity_id
_entity_poly.type
_entity_poly.pdbx_seq_one_letter_code
_entity_poly.pdbx_strand_id
1 'polypeptide(L)'
;MTVSTRNASQEVVINAPLARYAADASGVDMAQLPWRELAVALPAVGLVCQVTPHASDKAHAVQQPADRCSIRFQSADAAKLESLGLPAAPVAVVVIDSVPLPVARAFQSFAAQMGMWVERVEQRVQLEREAEQRKKEDEAAAVIAAEAAAQKAADKAAGKAGQSKEDYSQPVSDEIRQERIDKQIAALRKTAGFKGSSSEFGADPGGKLQWFVDLDGTGRVILQSGNRSFNGSLKGAKITALTGELEVGVRDALWSEDESQLSNFNIMAGTKPEIRLAWKERLEILIRSLR
;
A
#
# COMPACT_ATOMS: atom_id res chain seq x y z
N MET A 1 24.43 20.55 -40.35
CA MET A 1 23.32 20.15 -39.45
C MET A 1 23.91 19.33 -38.33
N THR A 2 23.54 19.60 -37.09
CA THR A 2 23.92 18.79 -35.93
C THR A 2 22.65 18.38 -35.18
N VAL A 3 22.59 17.12 -34.77
CA VAL A 3 21.51 16.58 -33.94
C VAL A 3 22.16 15.83 -32.80
N SER A 4 21.78 16.15 -31.57
CA SER A 4 22.37 15.54 -30.38
C SER A 4 21.34 15.33 -29.28
N THR A 5 21.58 14.33 -28.43
CA THR A 5 20.74 14.02 -27.27
C THR A 5 21.31 14.67 -26.01
N ARG A 6 20.47 15.34 -25.22
CA ARG A 6 20.80 15.81 -23.87
C ARG A 6 20.19 14.87 -22.85
N ASN A 7 21.01 14.00 -22.27
CA ASN A 7 20.54 12.97 -21.33
C ASN A 7 19.95 13.55 -20.04
N ALA A 8 20.54 14.62 -19.51
CA ALA A 8 20.12 15.23 -18.25
C ALA A 8 18.73 15.88 -18.36
N SER A 9 18.48 16.64 -19.44
CA SER A 9 17.18 17.29 -19.69
C SER A 9 16.20 16.42 -20.47
N GLN A 10 16.62 15.24 -20.96
CA GLN A 10 15.81 14.34 -21.79
C GLN A 10 15.29 15.02 -23.07
N GLU A 11 16.19 15.70 -23.78
CA GLU A 11 15.85 16.48 -24.98
C GLU A 11 16.70 16.06 -26.18
N VAL A 12 16.16 16.24 -27.39
CA VAL A 12 16.92 16.20 -28.64
C VAL A 12 17.10 17.62 -29.14
N VAL A 13 18.34 18.03 -29.29
CA VAL A 13 18.71 19.34 -29.82
C VAL A 13 19.00 19.21 -31.31
N ILE A 14 18.31 20.02 -32.09
CA ILE A 14 18.42 20.05 -33.55
C ILE A 14 18.93 21.44 -33.93
N ASN A 15 20.11 21.48 -34.56
CA ASN A 15 20.64 22.68 -35.19
C ASN A 15 20.76 22.45 -36.70
N ALA A 16 19.94 23.15 -37.46
CA ALA A 16 19.86 23.02 -38.91
C ALA A 16 20.00 24.40 -39.56
N PRO A 17 20.89 24.56 -40.55
CA PRO A 17 21.04 25.84 -41.26
C PRO A 17 19.79 26.19 -42.09
N LEU A 18 19.00 25.17 -42.47
CA LEU A 18 17.78 25.34 -43.23
C LEU A 18 16.77 24.26 -42.83
N ALA A 19 15.69 24.66 -42.15
CA ALA A 19 14.61 23.79 -41.70
C ALA A 19 13.27 24.53 -41.67
N ARG A 20 12.18 23.76 -41.66
CA ARG A 20 10.83 24.21 -41.34
C ARG A 20 10.48 23.74 -39.93
N TYR A 21 9.85 24.61 -39.15
CA TYR A 21 9.52 24.31 -37.77
C TYR A 21 8.17 24.89 -37.39
N ALA A 22 7.29 24.03 -36.88
CA ALA A 22 6.08 24.39 -36.17
C ALA A 22 6.22 23.98 -34.71
N ALA A 23 6.01 24.92 -33.78
CA ALA A 23 5.91 24.61 -32.35
C ALA A 23 4.60 23.88 -32.02
N ASP A 24 3.58 24.12 -32.84
CA ASP A 24 2.31 23.40 -32.84
C ASP A 24 1.93 23.12 -34.30
N ALA A 25 1.93 21.85 -34.68
CA ALA A 25 1.57 21.42 -36.03
C ALA A 25 0.06 21.22 -36.21
N SER A 26 -0.75 21.41 -35.17
CA SER A 26 -2.21 21.30 -35.28
C SER A 26 -2.75 22.41 -36.20
N GLY A 27 -3.19 22.01 -37.39
CA GLY A 27 -3.73 22.94 -38.39
C GLY A 27 -2.69 23.73 -39.20
N VAL A 28 -1.39 23.42 -39.08
CA VAL A 28 -0.34 24.07 -39.86
C VAL A 28 0.07 23.21 -41.04
N ASP A 29 -0.01 23.77 -42.26
CA ASP A 29 0.61 23.17 -43.43
C ASP A 29 2.13 23.40 -43.40
N MET A 30 2.88 22.36 -43.02
CA MET A 30 4.33 22.39 -42.98
C MET A 30 4.96 22.77 -44.33
N ALA A 31 4.28 22.50 -45.46
CA ALA A 31 4.79 22.84 -46.78
C ALA A 31 4.80 24.35 -47.08
N GLN A 32 4.02 25.14 -46.33
CA GLN A 32 3.90 26.60 -46.50
C GLN A 32 4.80 27.39 -45.56
N LEU A 33 5.42 26.73 -44.58
CA LEU A 33 6.30 27.41 -43.64
C LEU A 33 7.61 27.89 -44.31
N PRO A 34 8.13 29.05 -43.89
CA PRO A 34 9.39 29.56 -44.41
C PRO A 34 10.55 28.67 -43.97
N TRP A 35 11.53 28.54 -44.87
CA TRP A 35 12.81 27.94 -44.55
C TRP A 35 13.65 28.92 -43.74
N ARG A 36 14.19 28.46 -42.61
CA ARG A 36 15.04 29.27 -41.74
C ARG A 36 16.13 28.44 -41.08
N GLU A 37 17.17 29.13 -40.61
CA GLU A 37 18.07 28.55 -39.63
C GLU A 37 17.29 28.26 -38.35
N LEU A 38 17.54 27.07 -37.78
CA LEU A 38 16.80 26.56 -36.64
C LEU A 38 17.76 25.98 -35.61
N ALA A 39 17.59 26.40 -34.37
CA ALA A 39 18.13 25.77 -33.18
C ALA A 39 16.97 25.51 -32.21
N VAL A 40 16.59 24.25 -32.02
CA VAL A 40 15.43 23.87 -31.18
C VAL A 40 15.75 22.64 -30.34
N ALA A 41 15.20 22.60 -29.12
CA ALA A 41 15.19 21.42 -28.28
C ALA A 41 13.78 20.82 -28.28
N LEU A 42 13.67 19.53 -28.58
CA LEU A 42 12.42 18.78 -28.52
C LEU A 42 12.48 17.78 -27.37
N PRO A 43 11.37 17.57 -26.64
CA PRO A 43 11.32 16.54 -25.60
C PRO A 43 11.56 15.17 -26.22
N ALA A 44 12.33 14.32 -25.53
CA ALA A 44 12.61 12.96 -26.00
C ALA A 44 11.37 12.06 -25.94
N VAL A 45 10.53 12.26 -24.93
CA VAL A 45 9.31 11.45 -24.73
C VAL A 45 8.41 11.50 -25.96
N GLY A 46 8.08 10.33 -26.51
CA GLY A 46 7.28 10.14 -27.73
C GLY A 46 7.83 10.81 -28.98
N LEU A 47 9.12 11.19 -29.00
CA LEU A 47 9.76 11.77 -30.18
C LEU A 47 9.92 10.71 -31.27
N VAL A 48 9.37 11.01 -32.44
CA VAL A 48 9.51 10.18 -33.64
C VAL A 48 10.41 10.88 -34.65
N CYS A 49 11.32 10.11 -35.24
CA CYS A 49 12.16 10.57 -36.33
C CYS A 49 12.00 9.70 -37.56
N GLN A 50 11.67 10.33 -38.68
CA GLN A 50 11.41 9.67 -39.96
C GLN A 50 12.36 10.23 -41.02
N VAL A 51 12.94 9.33 -41.80
CA VAL A 51 13.78 9.67 -42.95
C VAL A 51 13.05 9.19 -44.20
N THR A 52 12.62 10.13 -45.05
CA THR A 52 11.87 9.84 -46.26
C THR A 52 12.71 10.22 -47.49
N PRO A 53 13.08 9.28 -48.38
CA PRO A 53 13.75 9.61 -49.62
C PRO A 53 12.80 10.36 -50.56
N HIS A 54 13.30 11.32 -51.32
CA HIS A 54 12.51 11.93 -52.40
C HIS A 54 12.32 10.91 -53.51
N ALA A 55 11.06 10.58 -53.80
CA ALA A 55 10.75 9.77 -54.97
C ALA A 55 11.15 10.57 -56.23
N SER A 56 11.87 9.93 -57.15
CA SER A 56 12.14 10.50 -58.47
C SER A 56 10.88 10.44 -59.33
N ASP A 57 9.82 11.16 -58.96
CA ASP A 57 8.57 11.06 -59.68
C ASP A 57 8.63 11.90 -60.97
N LYS A 58 8.48 11.23 -62.10
CA LYS A 58 8.47 11.82 -63.44
C LYS A 58 7.12 12.48 -63.73
N ALA A 59 6.73 13.51 -63.00
CA ALA A 59 5.60 14.37 -63.37
C ALA A 59 5.60 15.71 -62.61
N HIS A 60 5.96 16.78 -63.32
CA HIS A 60 5.51 18.16 -63.08
C HIS A 60 5.61 18.79 -61.67
N ALA A 61 6.68 18.55 -60.93
CA ALA A 61 7.12 19.47 -59.88
C ALA A 61 8.64 19.68 -59.96
N VAL A 62 9.11 20.88 -59.60
CA VAL A 62 10.53 21.29 -59.60
C VAL A 62 11.39 20.14 -59.04
N GLN A 63 12.18 19.52 -59.90
CA GLN A 63 12.90 18.28 -59.66
C GLN A 63 13.88 18.46 -58.49
N GLN A 64 13.50 17.99 -57.29
CA GLN A 64 14.51 17.66 -56.29
C GLN A 64 15.28 16.43 -56.81
N PRO A 65 16.62 16.45 -56.81
CA PRO A 65 17.38 15.33 -57.36
C PRO A 65 17.16 14.08 -56.50
N ALA A 66 17.07 12.92 -57.17
CA ALA A 66 16.70 11.63 -56.60
C ALA A 66 17.66 11.09 -55.52
N ASP A 67 18.73 11.84 -55.23
CA ASP A 67 19.79 11.55 -54.26
C ASP A 67 19.61 12.33 -52.95
N ARG A 68 18.41 12.87 -52.69
CA ARG A 68 18.11 13.63 -51.46
C ARG A 68 16.97 12.99 -50.66
N CYS A 69 16.98 13.25 -49.36
CA CYS A 69 15.97 12.82 -48.40
C CYS A 69 15.45 14.01 -47.60
N SER A 70 14.26 13.84 -47.02
CA SER A 70 13.71 14.68 -45.97
C SER A 70 13.80 13.96 -44.62
N ILE A 71 14.19 14.68 -43.57
CA ILE A 71 14.21 14.20 -42.19
C ILE A 71 13.14 14.96 -41.41
N ARG A 72 12.21 14.23 -40.81
CA ARG A 72 11.13 14.77 -39.98
C ARG A 72 11.32 14.34 -38.54
N PHE A 73 11.28 15.30 -37.62
CA PHE A 73 11.15 15.06 -36.18
C PHE A 73 9.76 15.51 -35.75
N GLN A 74 9.12 14.72 -34.90
CA GLN A 74 7.79 15.01 -34.39
C GLN A 74 7.75 14.65 -32.91
N SER A 75 7.36 15.59 -32.05
CA SER A 75 7.16 15.31 -30.62
C SER A 75 5.91 14.45 -30.40
N ALA A 76 5.77 13.92 -29.17
CA ALA A 76 4.59 13.18 -28.76
C ALA A 76 3.29 13.97 -29.02
N ASP A 77 2.24 13.25 -29.37
CA ASP A 77 0.88 13.78 -29.38
C ASP A 77 0.25 13.73 -27.98
N ALA A 78 -0.92 14.37 -27.85
CA ALA A 78 -1.65 14.43 -26.59
C ALA A 78 -1.99 13.03 -26.06
N ALA A 79 -2.34 12.09 -26.93
CA ALA A 79 -2.69 10.72 -26.53
C ALA A 79 -1.49 9.95 -25.97
N LYS A 80 -0.31 10.07 -26.59
CA LYS A 80 0.93 9.46 -26.11
C LYS A 80 1.36 10.07 -24.78
N LEU A 81 1.27 11.39 -24.63
CA LEU A 81 1.57 12.07 -23.36
C LEU A 81 0.60 11.62 -22.26
N GLU A 82 -0.70 11.55 -22.56
CA GLU A 82 -1.73 11.08 -21.63
C GLU A 82 -1.53 9.62 -21.21
N SER A 83 -1.10 8.74 -22.13
CA SER A 83 -0.78 7.35 -21.80
C SER A 83 0.41 7.21 -20.83
N LEU A 84 1.31 8.20 -20.84
CA LEU A 84 2.42 8.34 -19.90
C LEU A 84 2.04 9.23 -18.69
N GLY A 85 0.77 9.66 -18.65
CA GLY A 85 0.15 10.57 -17.71
C GLY A 85 0.78 11.96 -17.65
N LEU A 86 1.57 12.35 -18.64
CA LEU A 86 2.17 13.67 -18.77
C LEU A 86 1.11 14.68 -19.26
N PRO A 87 1.28 15.98 -18.93
CA PRO A 87 0.37 17.00 -19.43
C PRO A 87 0.39 17.03 -20.96
N ALA A 88 -0.78 17.18 -21.57
CA ALA A 88 -0.88 17.36 -23.01
C ALA A 88 -0.06 18.58 -23.44
N ALA A 89 0.73 18.41 -24.50
CA ALA A 89 1.54 19.45 -25.09
C ALA A 89 1.29 19.53 -26.60
N PRO A 90 1.48 20.71 -27.23
CA PRO A 90 1.40 20.85 -28.67
C PRO A 90 2.39 19.93 -29.41
N VAL A 91 2.00 19.43 -30.57
CA VAL A 91 2.86 18.58 -31.41
C VAL A 91 3.82 19.47 -32.18
N ALA A 92 5.07 19.54 -31.73
CA ALA A 92 6.14 20.22 -32.43
C ALA A 92 6.67 19.35 -33.57
N VAL A 93 6.85 19.96 -34.76
CA VAL A 93 7.39 19.27 -35.94
C VAL A 93 8.53 20.06 -36.55
N VAL A 94 9.64 19.38 -36.81
CA VAL A 94 10.79 19.90 -37.55
C VAL A 94 10.95 19.10 -38.83
N VAL A 95 11.06 19.78 -39.96
CA VAL A 95 11.35 19.16 -41.27
C VAL A 95 12.62 19.76 -41.85
N ILE A 96 13.58 18.90 -42.13
CA ILE A 96 14.85 19.24 -42.77
C ILE A 96 14.85 18.56 -44.13
N ASP A 97 14.76 19.36 -45.18
CA ASP A 97 14.65 18.85 -46.54
C ASP A 97 15.99 18.90 -47.27
N SER A 98 16.07 18.20 -48.41
CA SER A 98 17.24 18.22 -49.28
C SER A 98 18.52 17.72 -48.60
N VAL A 99 18.41 16.73 -47.70
CA VAL A 99 19.56 16.08 -47.07
C VAL A 99 20.20 15.09 -48.04
N PRO A 100 21.51 15.18 -48.35
CA PRO A 100 22.16 14.23 -49.26
C PRO A 100 22.02 12.79 -48.77
N LEU A 101 21.75 11.85 -49.67
CA LEU A 101 21.52 10.44 -49.34
C LEU A 101 22.61 9.79 -48.48
N PRO A 102 23.92 10.03 -48.69
CA PRO A 102 24.97 9.50 -47.79
C PRO A 102 24.83 10.00 -46.35
N VAL A 103 24.45 11.27 -46.17
CA VAL A 103 24.21 11.87 -44.85
C VAL A 103 22.94 11.30 -44.25
N ALA A 104 21.86 11.16 -45.03
CA ALA A 104 20.61 10.56 -44.58
C ALA A 104 20.78 9.09 -44.15
N ARG A 105 21.61 8.30 -44.86
CA ARG A 105 21.96 6.93 -44.48
C ARG A 105 22.76 6.86 -43.18
N ALA A 106 23.76 7.72 -43.01
CA ALA A 106 24.49 7.83 -41.73
C ALA A 106 23.55 8.23 -40.58
N PHE A 107 22.57 9.08 -40.89
CA PHE A 107 21.57 9.54 -39.94
C PHE A 107 20.54 8.47 -39.55
N GLN A 108 20.24 7.48 -40.41
CA GLN A 108 19.32 6.38 -40.08
C GLN A 108 19.79 5.56 -38.87
N SER A 109 21.09 5.28 -38.77
CA SER A 109 21.66 4.59 -37.60
C SER A 109 21.48 5.41 -36.31
N PHE A 110 21.65 6.73 -36.40
CA PHE A 110 21.40 7.63 -35.28
C PHE A 110 19.92 7.66 -34.89
N ALA A 111 19.00 7.75 -35.87
CA ALA A 111 17.57 7.73 -35.61
C ALA A 111 17.12 6.44 -34.89
N ALA A 112 17.70 5.29 -35.26
CA ALA A 112 17.45 4.02 -34.56
C ALA A 112 17.99 4.03 -33.11
N GLN A 113 19.20 4.55 -32.89
CA GLN A 113 19.76 4.70 -31.54
C GLN A 113 18.93 5.66 -30.67
N MET A 114 18.47 6.75 -31.26
CA MET A 114 17.60 7.71 -30.61
C MET A 114 16.25 7.08 -30.26
N GLY A 115 15.66 6.26 -31.14
CA GLY A 115 14.43 5.51 -30.84
C GLY A 115 14.57 4.64 -29.59
N MET A 116 15.63 3.82 -29.50
CA MET A 116 15.90 3.02 -28.30
C MET A 116 16.12 3.85 -27.03
N TRP A 117 16.74 5.03 -27.18
CA TRP A 117 16.92 5.96 -26.07
C TRP A 117 15.60 6.57 -25.61
N VAL A 118 14.73 6.99 -26.55
CA VAL A 118 13.38 7.48 -26.28
C VAL A 118 12.57 6.43 -25.53
N GLU A 119 12.57 5.17 -25.99
CA GLU A 119 11.90 4.06 -25.30
C GLU A 119 12.38 3.89 -23.86
N ARG A 120 13.69 4.00 -23.62
CA ARG A 120 14.27 3.94 -22.27
C ARG A 120 13.84 5.11 -21.39
N VAL A 121 13.75 6.30 -21.96
CA VAL A 121 13.25 7.48 -21.24
C VAL A 121 11.78 7.29 -20.86
N GLU A 122 10.95 6.78 -21.78
CA GLU A 122 9.54 6.48 -21.51
C GLU A 122 9.36 5.43 -20.40
N GLN A 123 10.12 4.33 -20.47
CA GLN A 123 10.10 3.30 -19.43
C GLN A 123 10.49 3.86 -18.06
N ARG A 124 11.48 4.75 -18.00
CA ARG A 124 11.89 5.39 -16.74
C ARG A 124 10.77 6.27 -16.16
N VAL A 125 10.12 7.08 -17.00
CA VAL A 125 8.99 7.92 -16.57
C VAL A 125 7.85 7.06 -16.01
N GLN A 126 7.57 5.92 -16.65
CA GLN A 126 6.51 5.02 -16.21
C GLN A 126 6.83 4.34 -14.87
N LEU A 127 8.07 3.88 -14.67
CA LEU A 127 8.52 3.32 -13.40
C LEU A 127 8.50 4.34 -12.26
N GLU A 128 8.91 5.59 -12.52
CA GLU A 128 8.89 6.67 -11.52
C GLU A 128 7.46 6.98 -11.07
N ARG A 129 6.51 7.00 -12.02
CA ARG A 129 5.08 7.17 -11.74
C ARG A 129 4.51 6.05 -10.90
N GLU A 130 4.79 4.79 -11.25
CA GLU A 130 4.33 3.65 -10.48
C GLU A 130 4.88 3.68 -9.05
N ALA A 131 6.13 4.11 -8.87
CA ALA A 131 6.73 4.29 -7.56
C ALA A 131 6.08 5.43 -6.76
N GLU A 132 5.78 6.57 -7.40
CA GLU A 132 5.07 7.68 -6.75
C GLU A 132 3.64 7.30 -6.37
N GLN A 133 2.94 6.56 -7.24
CA GLN A 133 1.60 6.09 -6.97
C GLN A 133 1.58 5.09 -5.81
N ARG A 134 2.51 4.13 -5.77
CA ARG A 134 2.66 3.22 -4.62
C ARG A 134 2.92 3.98 -3.32
N LYS A 135 3.77 5.00 -3.35
CA LYS A 135 3.99 5.85 -2.17
C LYS A 135 2.71 6.56 -1.70
N LYS A 136 1.93 7.12 -2.63
CA LYS A 136 0.65 7.76 -2.30
C LYS A 136 -0.38 6.75 -1.76
N GLU A 137 -0.40 5.54 -2.31
CA GLU A 137 -1.27 4.45 -1.83
C GLU A 137 -0.83 3.99 -0.44
N ASP A 138 0.47 3.85 -0.18
CA ASP A 138 1.03 3.51 1.13
C ASP A 138 0.76 4.62 2.17
N GLU A 139 0.91 5.89 1.78
CA GLU A 139 0.59 7.05 2.62
C GLU A 139 -0.91 7.12 2.93
N ALA A 140 -1.77 6.91 1.93
CA ALA A 140 -3.22 6.86 2.12
C ALA A 140 -3.63 5.67 2.99
N ALA A 141 -3.03 4.50 2.79
CA ALA A 141 -3.24 3.32 3.62
C ALA A 141 -2.75 3.55 5.06
N ALA A 142 -1.64 4.27 5.25
CA ALA A 142 -1.15 4.66 6.58
C ALA A 142 -2.10 5.64 7.28
N VAL A 143 -2.68 6.61 6.56
CA VAL A 143 -3.71 7.52 7.10
C VAL A 143 -4.97 6.74 7.49
N ILE A 144 -5.47 5.86 6.62
CA ILE A 144 -6.64 5.02 6.92
C ILE A 144 -6.35 4.08 8.11
N ALA A 145 -5.14 3.51 8.19
CA ALA A 145 -4.73 2.68 9.32
C ALA A 145 -4.60 3.50 10.61
N ALA A 146 -4.11 4.73 10.54
CA ALA A 146 -4.03 5.65 11.67
C ALA A 146 -5.43 6.09 12.15
N GLU A 147 -6.36 6.39 11.24
CA GLU A 147 -7.76 6.68 11.56
C GLU A 147 -8.47 5.47 12.14
N ALA A 148 -8.25 4.26 11.60
CA ALA A 148 -8.80 3.03 12.16
C ALA A 148 -8.19 2.70 13.53
N ALA A 149 -6.91 3.01 13.76
CA ALA A 149 -6.26 2.88 15.06
C ALA A 149 -6.78 3.92 16.05
N ALA A 150 -7.02 5.16 15.60
CA ALA A 150 -7.61 6.22 16.40
C ALA A 150 -9.08 5.91 16.75
N GLN A 151 -9.85 5.36 15.83
CA GLN A 151 -11.21 4.89 16.09
C GLN A 151 -11.22 3.69 17.03
N LYS A 152 -10.32 2.71 16.86
CA LYS A 152 -10.15 1.61 17.85
C LYS A 152 -9.69 2.13 19.20
N ALA A 153 -8.88 3.19 19.27
CA ALA A 153 -8.48 3.84 20.50
C ALA A 153 -9.64 4.64 21.11
N ALA A 154 -10.48 5.29 20.30
CA ALA A 154 -11.68 5.99 20.70
C ALA A 154 -12.78 5.02 21.15
N ASP A 155 -12.92 3.85 20.54
CA ASP A 155 -13.82 2.78 20.95
C ASP A 155 -13.30 2.06 22.20
N LYS A 156 -11.97 1.94 22.38
CA LYS A 156 -11.36 1.56 23.66
C LYS A 156 -11.55 2.65 24.72
N ALA A 157 -11.58 3.93 24.34
CA ALA A 157 -11.82 5.06 25.23
C ALA A 157 -13.32 5.21 25.56
N ALA A 158 -14.23 4.89 24.64
CA ALA A 158 -15.67 4.88 24.81
C ALA A 158 -16.13 3.61 25.53
N GLY A 159 -15.46 2.48 25.29
CA GLY A 159 -15.52 1.28 26.14
C GLY A 159 -14.96 1.51 27.54
N LYS A 160 -14.00 2.44 27.69
CA LYS A 160 -13.58 2.99 29.00
C LYS A 160 -14.51 4.10 29.53
N ALA A 161 -15.32 4.76 28.69
CA ALA A 161 -16.27 5.78 29.13
C ALA A 161 -17.53 5.16 29.79
N GLY A 162 -17.70 3.83 29.69
CA GLY A 162 -18.59 3.06 30.56
C GLY A 162 -17.96 2.62 31.89
N GLN A 163 -16.64 2.76 32.05
CA GLN A 163 -15.96 2.67 33.34
C GLN A 163 -15.85 4.08 33.89
N SER A 164 -16.85 4.50 34.67
CA SER A 164 -16.55 5.39 35.79
C SER A 164 -15.27 4.89 36.44
N LYS A 165 -14.26 5.75 36.55
CA LYS A 165 -12.97 5.45 37.17
C LYS A 165 -13.21 5.21 38.66
N GLU A 166 -13.86 4.10 38.99
CA GLU A 166 -14.11 3.64 40.34
C GLU A 166 -12.74 3.37 40.94
N ASP A 167 -12.43 4.10 42.00
CA ASP A 167 -11.20 3.87 42.74
C ASP A 167 -11.35 2.57 43.53
N TYR A 168 -10.71 1.51 43.03
CA TYR A 168 -10.66 0.21 43.67
C TYR A 168 -9.55 0.13 44.74
N SER A 169 -8.85 1.23 45.02
CA SER A 169 -7.75 1.24 46.01
C SER A 169 -8.24 1.16 47.46
N GLN A 170 -9.51 1.51 47.72
CA GLN A 170 -10.08 1.45 49.05
C GLN A 170 -10.94 0.20 49.26
N PRO A 171 -10.79 -0.52 50.40
CA PRO A 171 -11.72 -1.56 50.78
C PRO A 171 -13.13 -0.98 50.89
N VAL A 172 -14.12 -1.70 50.36
CA VAL A 172 -15.53 -1.31 50.41
C VAL A 172 -16.34 -2.36 51.18
N SER A 173 -17.59 -2.04 51.53
CA SER A 173 -18.50 -3.03 52.10
C SER A 173 -18.71 -4.20 51.14
N ASP A 174 -19.03 -5.37 51.67
CA ASP A 174 -19.21 -6.59 50.86
C ASP A 174 -20.30 -6.42 49.79
N GLU A 175 -21.34 -5.65 50.07
CA GLU A 175 -22.43 -5.33 49.12
C GLU A 175 -21.89 -4.55 47.91
N ILE A 176 -21.18 -3.44 48.16
CA ILE A 176 -20.58 -2.62 47.10
C ILE A 176 -19.50 -3.42 46.36
N ARG A 177 -18.73 -4.23 47.09
CA ARG A 177 -17.71 -5.11 46.51
C ARG A 177 -18.35 -6.08 45.51
N GLN A 178 -19.43 -6.73 45.89
CA GLN A 178 -20.12 -7.70 45.04
C GLN A 178 -20.74 -7.02 43.81
N GLU A 179 -21.39 -5.86 43.97
CA GLU A 179 -21.92 -5.09 42.85
C GLU A 179 -20.83 -4.71 41.83
N ARG A 180 -19.66 -4.29 42.31
CA ARG A 180 -18.50 -3.97 41.45
C ARG A 180 -17.99 -5.18 40.68
N ILE A 181 -17.94 -6.34 41.33
CA ILE A 181 -17.54 -7.60 40.71
C ILE A 181 -18.56 -7.99 39.63
N ASP A 182 -19.85 -7.95 39.94
CA ASP A 182 -20.91 -8.32 39.03
C ASP A 182 -20.96 -7.42 37.80
N LYS A 183 -20.74 -6.11 37.96
CA LYS A 183 -20.60 -5.16 36.84
C LYS A 183 -19.44 -5.52 35.92
N GLN A 184 -18.27 -5.84 36.48
CA GLN A 184 -17.10 -6.24 35.68
C GLN A 184 -17.35 -7.56 34.94
N ILE A 185 -17.92 -8.57 35.61
CA ILE A 185 -18.26 -9.85 34.98
C ILE A 185 -19.30 -9.65 33.87
N ALA A 186 -20.34 -8.85 34.10
CA ALA A 186 -21.36 -8.55 33.11
C ALA A 186 -20.76 -7.85 31.87
N ALA A 187 -19.83 -6.91 32.06
CA ALA A 187 -19.12 -6.25 30.97
C ALA A 187 -18.27 -7.23 30.15
N LEU A 188 -17.57 -8.14 30.81
CA LEU A 188 -16.78 -9.19 30.15
C LEU A 188 -17.66 -10.13 29.32
N ARG A 189 -18.78 -10.61 29.89
CA ARG A 189 -19.76 -11.45 29.19
C ARG A 189 -20.42 -10.73 28.01
N LYS A 190 -20.77 -9.47 28.18
CA LYS A 190 -21.34 -8.63 27.10
C LYS A 190 -20.34 -8.49 25.94
N THR A 191 -19.07 -8.26 26.25
CA THR A 191 -18.00 -8.14 25.24
C THR A 191 -17.76 -9.46 24.53
N ALA A 192 -17.78 -10.59 25.25
CA ALA A 192 -17.60 -11.92 24.67
C ALA A 192 -18.82 -12.42 23.88
N GLY A 193 -20.00 -11.84 24.10
CA GLY A 193 -21.24 -12.27 23.46
C GLY A 193 -21.77 -13.61 23.97
N PHE A 194 -21.28 -14.10 25.11
CA PHE A 194 -21.78 -15.32 25.75
C PHE A 194 -21.60 -15.29 27.28
N LYS A 195 -22.33 -16.17 27.95
CA LYS A 195 -22.21 -16.47 29.39
C LYS A 195 -21.93 -17.96 29.52
N GLY A 196 -20.84 -18.32 30.19
CA GLY A 196 -20.48 -19.71 30.43
C GLY A 196 -21.40 -20.39 31.44
N SER A 197 -21.38 -21.73 31.43
CA SER A 197 -22.08 -22.57 32.40
C SER A 197 -21.30 -22.75 33.69
N SER A 198 -19.98 -22.60 33.64
CA SER A 198 -19.08 -22.66 34.80
C SER A 198 -18.26 -21.38 34.86
N SER A 199 -18.27 -20.67 35.99
CA SER A 199 -17.45 -19.47 36.17
C SER A 199 -16.77 -19.46 37.53
N GLU A 200 -15.59 -18.84 37.61
CA GLU A 200 -14.84 -18.65 38.85
C GLU A 200 -14.05 -17.33 38.76
N PHE A 201 -13.88 -16.63 39.87
CA PHE A 201 -13.13 -15.38 39.92
C PHE A 201 -12.34 -15.21 41.22
N GLY A 202 -11.31 -14.37 41.15
CA GLY A 202 -10.65 -13.79 42.31
C GLY A 202 -10.75 -12.28 42.22
N ALA A 203 -11.15 -11.64 43.31
CA ALA A 203 -11.24 -10.19 43.40
C ALA A 203 -10.53 -9.67 44.65
N ASP A 204 -9.99 -8.46 44.59
CA ASP A 204 -9.41 -7.79 45.76
C ASP A 204 -10.49 -7.20 46.70
N PRO A 205 -10.12 -6.71 47.89
CA PRO A 205 -11.06 -6.08 48.82
C PRO A 205 -11.79 -4.84 48.28
N GLY A 206 -11.25 -4.17 47.25
CA GLY A 206 -11.90 -3.05 46.58
C GLY A 206 -12.94 -3.46 45.55
N GLY A 207 -13.02 -4.76 45.23
CA GLY A 207 -13.93 -5.34 44.25
C GLY A 207 -13.37 -5.41 42.83
N LYS A 208 -12.07 -5.19 42.63
CA LYS A 208 -11.44 -5.34 41.30
C LYS A 208 -11.13 -6.81 41.04
N LEU A 209 -11.52 -7.30 39.85
CA LEU A 209 -11.13 -8.63 39.41
C LEU A 209 -9.61 -8.73 39.23
N GLN A 210 -9.01 -9.69 39.93
CA GLN A 210 -7.60 -10.07 39.77
C GLN A 210 -7.46 -11.13 38.67
N TRP A 211 -8.39 -12.07 38.64
CA TRP A 211 -8.55 -13.06 37.58
C TRP A 211 -9.99 -13.53 37.46
N PHE A 212 -10.38 -14.01 36.27
CA PHE A 212 -11.71 -14.54 35.98
C PHE A 212 -11.62 -15.63 34.92
N VAL A 213 -12.41 -16.68 35.08
CA VAL A 213 -12.65 -17.69 34.06
C VAL A 213 -14.16 -17.89 33.91
N ASP A 214 -14.66 -17.85 32.67
CA ASP A 214 -16.03 -18.22 32.33
C ASP A 214 -16.01 -19.21 31.17
N LEU A 215 -16.56 -20.39 31.39
CA LEU A 215 -16.42 -21.52 30.49
C LEU A 215 -17.79 -22.01 30.04
N ASP A 216 -17.97 -22.04 28.72
CA ASP A 216 -19.14 -22.58 28.04
C ASP A 216 -18.93 -24.05 27.67
N GLY A 217 -20.02 -24.81 27.60
CA GLY A 217 -19.99 -26.25 27.28
C GLY A 217 -19.45 -26.56 25.88
N THR A 218 -19.45 -25.58 24.97
CA THR A 218 -18.89 -25.73 23.61
C THR A 218 -17.39 -25.46 23.54
N GLY A 219 -16.72 -25.22 24.68
CA GLY A 219 -15.30 -24.88 24.73
C GLY A 219 -14.98 -23.41 24.44
N ARG A 220 -15.98 -22.52 24.41
CA ARG A 220 -15.73 -21.07 24.44
C ARG A 220 -15.36 -20.66 25.87
N VAL A 221 -14.39 -19.76 26.00
CA VAL A 221 -13.87 -19.32 27.29
C VAL A 221 -13.66 -17.82 27.33
N ILE A 222 -13.93 -17.21 28.48
CA ILE A 222 -13.51 -15.86 28.85
C ILE A 222 -12.41 -16.02 29.91
N LEU A 223 -11.26 -15.39 29.70
CA LEU A 223 -10.16 -15.35 30.64
C LEU A 223 -9.82 -13.89 30.95
N GLN A 224 -9.70 -13.55 32.23
CA GLN A 224 -9.13 -12.28 32.69
C GLN A 224 -7.94 -12.60 33.59
N SER A 225 -6.82 -11.90 33.39
CA SER A 225 -5.69 -11.92 34.32
C SER A 225 -5.02 -10.54 34.30
N GLY A 226 -4.99 -9.87 35.45
CA GLY A 226 -4.53 -8.48 35.55
C GLY A 226 -5.29 -7.56 34.59
N ASN A 227 -4.55 -6.86 33.71
CA ASN A 227 -5.12 -5.92 32.73
C ASN A 227 -5.42 -6.55 31.36
N ARG A 228 -5.31 -7.89 31.23
CA ARG A 228 -5.54 -8.60 29.97
C ARG A 228 -6.82 -9.42 30.05
N SER A 229 -7.57 -9.41 28.96
CA SER A 229 -8.78 -10.22 28.76
C SER A 229 -8.66 -11.01 27.45
N PHE A 230 -9.12 -12.25 27.44
CA PHE A 230 -9.31 -13.05 26.25
C PHE A 230 -10.74 -13.60 26.23
N ASN A 231 -11.33 -13.62 25.05
CA ASN A 231 -12.56 -14.36 24.79
C ASN A 231 -12.38 -15.09 23.46
N GLY A 232 -12.68 -16.38 23.43
CA GLY A 232 -12.41 -17.22 22.26
C GLY A 232 -12.62 -18.69 22.55
N SER A 233 -11.91 -19.55 21.80
CA SER A 233 -12.01 -21.00 21.94
C SER A 233 -10.80 -21.59 22.67
N LEU A 234 -11.03 -22.67 23.43
CA LEU A 234 -9.98 -23.52 24.00
C LEU A 234 -9.33 -24.46 22.97
N LYS A 235 -9.72 -24.41 21.68
CA LYS A 235 -9.11 -25.25 20.65
C LYS A 235 -7.61 -24.99 20.53
N GLY A 236 -6.82 -26.04 20.77
CA GLY A 236 -5.35 -25.95 20.77
C GLY A 236 -4.75 -25.26 22.00
N ALA A 237 -5.55 -25.02 23.05
CA ALA A 237 -5.07 -24.48 24.30
C ALA A 237 -4.22 -25.50 25.09
N LYS A 238 -3.36 -24.98 25.97
CA LYS A 238 -2.51 -25.76 26.88
C LYS A 238 -2.74 -25.30 28.31
N ILE A 239 -2.93 -26.25 29.23
CA ILE A 239 -3.12 -25.97 30.65
C ILE A 239 -1.88 -26.43 31.42
N THR A 240 -1.29 -25.52 32.19
CA THR A 240 -0.15 -25.82 33.07
C THR A 240 -0.54 -25.52 34.51
N ALA A 241 -0.40 -26.49 35.40
CA ALA A 241 -0.58 -26.24 36.83
C ALA A 241 0.70 -25.66 37.42
N LEU A 242 0.59 -24.50 38.06
CA LEU A 242 1.67 -23.85 38.80
C LEU A 242 1.41 -23.99 40.31
N THR A 243 2.44 -23.74 41.13
CA THR A 243 2.39 -23.96 42.59
C THR A 243 1.22 -23.23 43.28
N GLY A 244 0.80 -22.07 42.78
CA GLY A 244 -0.28 -21.26 43.36
C GLY A 244 -1.44 -20.91 42.43
N GLU A 245 -1.39 -21.31 41.15
CA GLU A 245 -2.30 -20.83 40.11
C GLU A 245 -2.37 -21.82 38.94
N LEU A 246 -3.26 -21.57 37.98
CA LEU A 246 -3.30 -22.27 36.72
C LEU A 246 -2.92 -21.30 35.60
N GLU A 247 -1.99 -21.72 34.75
CA GLU A 247 -1.69 -21.04 33.51
C GLU A 247 -2.49 -21.67 32.37
N VAL A 248 -3.22 -20.84 31.63
CA VAL A 248 -4.00 -21.22 30.46
C VAL A 248 -3.41 -20.52 29.24
N GLY A 249 -2.72 -21.28 28.40
CA GLY A 249 -2.19 -20.80 27.12
C GLY A 249 -3.22 -20.99 26.01
N VAL A 250 -3.64 -19.91 25.36
CA VAL A 250 -4.66 -19.91 24.28
C VAL A 250 -4.09 -19.37 22.97
N ARG A 251 -4.71 -19.77 21.86
CA ARG A 251 -4.47 -19.16 20.54
C ARG A 251 -5.27 -17.88 20.46
N ASP A 252 -4.60 -16.74 20.54
CA ASP A 252 -5.24 -15.45 20.34
C ASP A 252 -5.18 -15.02 18.87
N ALA A 253 -5.58 -13.78 18.58
CA ALA A 253 -5.60 -13.25 17.22
C ALA A 253 -4.21 -13.11 16.58
N LEU A 254 -3.13 -13.19 17.36
CA LEU A 254 -1.75 -13.10 16.88
C LEU A 254 -1.13 -14.48 16.63
N TRP A 255 -1.83 -15.56 16.98
CA TRP A 255 -1.34 -16.91 16.78
C TRP A 255 -1.40 -17.32 15.30
N SER A 256 -0.29 -17.85 14.78
CA SER A 256 -0.21 -18.48 13.45
C SER A 256 0.66 -19.74 13.50
N GLU A 257 0.74 -20.49 12.39
CA GLU A 257 1.65 -21.65 12.32
C GLU A 257 3.12 -21.20 12.37
N ASP A 258 3.44 -20.06 11.76
CA ASP A 258 4.77 -19.46 11.77
C ASP A 258 5.10 -18.83 13.13
N GLU A 259 4.10 -18.26 13.81
CA GLU A 259 4.20 -17.66 15.15
C GLU A 259 3.33 -18.42 16.15
N SER A 260 3.82 -19.60 16.54
CA SER A 260 3.07 -20.59 17.31
C SER A 260 2.97 -20.31 18.83
N GLN A 261 3.40 -19.14 19.30
CA GLN A 261 3.42 -18.81 20.72
C GLN A 261 2.00 -18.62 21.27
N LEU A 262 1.68 -19.33 22.37
CA LEU A 262 0.39 -19.19 23.04
C LEU A 262 0.39 -17.96 23.95
N SER A 263 -0.77 -17.29 24.00
CA SER A 263 -1.03 -16.23 24.96
C SER A 263 -1.41 -16.82 26.31
N ASN A 264 -0.55 -16.65 27.31
CA ASN A 264 -0.75 -17.24 28.64
C ASN A 264 -1.54 -16.31 29.56
N PHE A 265 -2.49 -16.90 30.30
CA PHE A 265 -3.30 -16.27 31.32
C PHE A 265 -3.17 -17.03 32.64
N ASN A 266 -2.75 -16.33 33.69
CA ASN A 266 -2.65 -16.91 35.02
C ASN A 266 -3.94 -16.64 35.78
N ILE A 267 -4.64 -17.70 36.14
CA ILE A 267 -5.94 -17.66 36.83
C ILE A 267 -5.88 -18.48 38.10
N MET A 268 -6.89 -18.32 38.96
CA MET A 268 -7.04 -19.10 40.19
C MET A 268 -5.94 -18.88 41.23
N ALA A 269 -5.22 -17.76 41.16
CA ALA A 269 -4.30 -17.34 42.19
C ALA A 269 -5.03 -17.21 43.55
N GLY A 270 -4.49 -17.85 44.59
CA GLY A 270 -5.04 -17.82 45.94
C GLY A 270 -6.21 -18.79 46.21
N THR A 271 -6.64 -19.57 45.22
CA THR A 271 -7.65 -20.63 45.43
C THR A 271 -7.06 -21.84 46.15
N LYS A 272 -7.91 -22.77 46.61
CA LYS A 272 -7.45 -24.05 47.17
C LYS A 272 -6.92 -24.98 46.07
N PRO A 273 -5.89 -25.81 46.34
CA PRO A 273 -5.35 -26.75 45.35
C PRO A 273 -6.39 -27.67 44.70
N GLU A 274 -7.37 -28.14 45.47
CA GLU A 274 -8.46 -29.01 44.99
C GLU A 274 -9.33 -28.31 43.93
N ILE A 275 -9.65 -27.04 44.14
CA ILE A 275 -10.44 -26.23 43.21
C ILE A 275 -9.64 -26.03 41.91
N ARG A 276 -8.33 -25.72 42.01
CA ARG A 276 -7.45 -25.65 40.83
C ARG A 276 -7.39 -26.97 40.07
N LEU A 277 -7.29 -28.09 40.78
CA LEU A 277 -7.23 -29.40 40.13
C LEU A 277 -8.53 -29.70 39.37
N ALA A 278 -9.69 -29.44 39.98
CA ALA A 278 -10.99 -29.63 39.34
C ALA A 278 -11.17 -28.75 38.08
N TRP A 279 -10.72 -27.50 38.14
CA TRP A 279 -10.75 -26.59 36.98
C TRP A 279 -9.78 -27.00 35.88
N LYS A 280 -8.57 -27.44 36.23
CA LYS A 280 -7.61 -28.00 35.28
C LYS A 280 -8.23 -29.18 34.53
N GLU A 281 -8.82 -30.12 35.26
CA GLU A 281 -9.46 -31.31 34.67
C GLU A 281 -10.62 -30.91 33.75
N ARG A 282 -11.50 -30.00 34.19
CA ARG A 282 -12.61 -29.50 33.37
C ARG A 282 -12.13 -28.87 32.05
N LEU A 283 -11.10 -28.03 32.11
CA LEU A 283 -10.52 -27.40 30.93
C LEU A 283 -9.88 -28.44 29.99
N GLU A 284 -9.12 -29.38 30.54
CA GLU A 284 -8.48 -30.43 29.75
C GLU A 284 -9.48 -31.37 29.06
N ILE A 285 -10.57 -31.74 29.74
CA ILE A 285 -11.64 -32.56 29.15
C ILE A 285 -12.23 -31.85 27.94
N LEU A 286 -12.58 -30.57 28.09
CA LEU A 286 -13.13 -29.79 26.98
C LEU A 286 -12.11 -29.63 25.85
N ILE A 287 -10.85 -29.32 26.14
CA ILE A 287 -9.80 -29.23 25.12
C ILE A 287 -9.68 -30.53 24.32
N ARG A 288 -9.72 -31.69 24.98
CA ARG A 288 -9.67 -33.00 24.29
C ARG A 288 -10.87 -33.22 23.38
N SER A 289 -12.06 -32.76 23.77
CA SER A 289 -13.28 -32.87 22.96
C SER A 289 -13.30 -31.97 21.71
N LEU A 290 -12.45 -30.94 21.67
CA LEU A 290 -12.35 -29.97 20.58
C LEU A 290 -11.27 -30.32 19.53
N ARG A 291 -10.56 -31.43 19.73
CA ARG A 291 -9.48 -31.90 18.84
C ARG A 291 -10.04 -32.54 17.59
#